data_AF-A0A5C8HP25-F1
#
_entry.id   AF-A0A5C8HP25-F1
#
_cell.length_a   1.000
_cell.length_b   1.000
_cell.length_c   1.000
_cell.angle_alpha   90.00
_cell.angle_beta   90.00
_cell.angle_gamma   90.00
#
_symmetry.space_group_name_H-M   'P 1'
#
loop_
_entity.id
_entity.type
_entity.pdbx_description
1 polymer ?
#
loop_
_entity_poly.entity_id
_entity_poly.type
_entity_poly.pdbx_seq_one_letter_code
_entity_poly.pdbx_strand_id
1 'polypeptide(L)'
;MATEPQAAGDDDALSWDGDESLTAPPKLQRGWTAVGKGSEAVEVVGDESDAAVATPVAATGVSNAALIGLGVIGGIFVLYTVGWIIGGMRLQPDGELLAAGTIQYAIAAWVAAAAPAIWFATVMYLTRASKTWIRFAGLIAGVVLLVPWPFVVGGIGA
;
A
#
# COMPACT_ATOMS: atom_id res chain seq x y z
N MET A 1 36.18 -59.10 -38.83
CA MET A 1 36.29 -57.71 -38.35
C MET A 1 34.86 -57.20 -38.17
N ALA A 2 34.23 -57.57 -37.07
CA ALA A 2 32.86 -57.17 -36.74
C ALA A 2 32.96 -56.01 -35.76
N THR A 3 32.46 -54.85 -36.18
CA THR A 3 32.30 -53.65 -35.37
C THR A 3 31.37 -53.96 -34.20
N GLU A 4 31.88 -53.85 -32.98
CA GLU A 4 31.07 -53.87 -31.77
C GLU A 4 30.09 -52.69 -31.86
N PRO A 5 28.77 -52.92 -31.71
CA PRO A 5 27.82 -51.84 -31.62
C PRO A 5 28.11 -51.10 -30.31
N GLN A 6 28.49 -49.84 -30.47
CA GLN A 6 28.69 -48.87 -29.42
C GLN A 6 27.52 -48.95 -28.44
N ALA A 7 27.83 -49.05 -27.15
CA ALA A 7 26.86 -48.93 -26.07
C ALA A 7 26.09 -47.61 -26.24
N ALA A 8 24.95 -47.67 -26.92
CA ALA A 8 23.92 -46.65 -26.84
C ALA A 8 23.54 -46.65 -25.36
N GLY A 9 23.95 -45.57 -24.69
CA GLY A 9 24.11 -45.52 -23.24
C GLY A 9 22.82 -45.88 -22.54
N ASP A 10 22.95 -46.65 -21.45
CA ASP A 10 21.89 -46.86 -20.45
C ASP A 10 21.30 -45.53 -19.91
N ASP A 11 21.92 -44.38 -20.24
CA ASP A 11 21.49 -43.02 -19.92
C ASP A 11 20.28 -42.54 -20.75
N ASP A 12 19.99 -43.11 -21.93
CA ASP A 12 18.83 -42.72 -22.76
C ASP A 12 17.50 -43.27 -22.18
N ALA A 13 17.55 -44.24 -21.26
CA ALA A 13 16.36 -44.84 -20.66
C ALA A 13 15.78 -44.00 -19.49
N LEU A 14 16.49 -42.97 -19.03
CA LEU A 14 16.06 -42.09 -17.93
C LEU A 14 15.73 -40.67 -18.39
N SER A 15 15.88 -40.35 -19.68
CA SER A 15 15.40 -39.09 -20.24
C SER A 15 13.89 -39.17 -20.50
N TRP A 16 13.12 -38.41 -19.72
CA TRP A 16 11.70 -38.16 -20.01
C TRP A 16 11.60 -36.92 -20.91
N ASP A 17 10.59 -36.86 -21.80
CA ASP A 17 10.30 -35.82 -22.83
C ASP A 17 10.06 -34.37 -22.28
N GLY A 18 10.76 -33.98 -21.22
CA GLY A 18 10.70 -32.68 -20.58
C GLY A 18 11.97 -32.24 -19.86
N ASP A 19 12.98 -33.11 -19.71
CA ASP A 19 14.22 -32.75 -19.00
C ASP A 19 15.08 -31.74 -19.81
N GLU A 20 14.97 -31.78 -21.13
CA GLU A 20 15.61 -30.82 -22.06
C GLU A 20 15.14 -29.37 -21.83
N SER A 21 13.95 -29.19 -21.23
CA SER A 21 13.34 -27.89 -20.98
C SER A 21 13.85 -27.20 -19.71
N LEU A 22 14.58 -27.90 -18.83
CA LEU A 22 15.11 -27.30 -17.59
C LEU A 22 16.32 -26.39 -17.83
N THR A 23 16.98 -26.50 -18.98
CA THR A 23 18.14 -25.66 -19.33
C THR A 23 17.73 -24.31 -19.94
N ALA A 24 16.49 -24.21 -20.45
CA ALA A 24 15.94 -22.99 -21.01
C ALA A 24 14.97 -22.34 -20.01
N PRO A 25 15.01 -21.02 -19.80
CA PRO A 25 14.06 -20.37 -18.90
C PRO A 25 12.63 -20.60 -19.42
N PRO A 26 11.68 -21.06 -18.57
CA PRO A 26 10.31 -21.31 -19.00
C PRO A 26 9.67 -20.00 -19.46
N LYS A 27 9.01 -20.04 -20.63
CA LYS A 27 8.41 -18.85 -21.25
C LYS A 27 6.91 -18.85 -21.02
N LEU A 28 6.41 -17.78 -20.41
CA LEU A 28 4.98 -17.59 -20.19
C LEU A 28 4.32 -16.86 -21.35
N GLN A 29 3.06 -17.22 -21.61
CA GLN A 29 2.22 -16.52 -22.58
C GLN A 29 1.87 -15.10 -22.09
N ARG A 30 1.63 -14.20 -23.03
CA ARG A 30 1.29 -12.80 -22.75
C ARG A 30 0.05 -12.72 -21.85
N GLY A 31 0.18 -11.99 -20.73
CA GLY A 31 -0.89 -11.80 -19.74
C GLY A 31 -0.86 -12.79 -18.56
N TRP A 32 0.06 -13.75 -18.55
CA TRP A 32 0.28 -14.65 -17.42
C TRP A 32 1.46 -14.18 -16.57
N THR A 33 1.31 -14.28 -15.24
CA THR A 33 2.35 -13.88 -14.27
C THR A 33 2.79 -15.10 -13.47
N ALA A 34 4.11 -15.35 -13.43
CA ALA A 34 4.69 -16.37 -12.57
C ALA A 34 4.52 -15.97 -11.10
N VAL A 35 4.03 -16.89 -10.27
CA VAL A 35 3.93 -16.70 -8.81
C VAL A 35 4.61 -17.85 -8.09
N GLY A 36 5.27 -17.56 -6.97
CA GLY A 36 5.98 -18.55 -6.15
C GLY A 36 7.50 -18.50 -6.32
N LYS A 37 8.17 -19.48 -5.69
CA LYS A 37 9.63 -19.61 -5.65
C LYS A 37 10.16 -20.00 -7.04
N GLY A 38 11.15 -19.25 -7.55
CA GLY A 38 11.70 -19.46 -8.90
C GLY A 38 10.97 -18.67 -10.00
N SER A 39 10.07 -17.74 -9.64
CA SER A 39 9.42 -16.83 -10.58
C SER A 39 10.39 -15.83 -11.22
N GLU A 40 11.54 -15.56 -10.58
CA GLU A 40 12.60 -14.70 -11.15
C GLU A 40 13.29 -15.28 -12.40
N ALA A 41 13.24 -16.59 -12.63
CA ALA A 41 13.90 -17.26 -13.75
C ALA A 41 13.05 -17.27 -15.04
N VAL A 42 11.87 -16.65 -15.01
CA VAL A 42 10.88 -16.69 -16.09
C VAL A 42 11.04 -15.46 -16.98
N GLU A 43 11.48 -15.66 -18.22
CA GLU A 43 11.67 -14.58 -19.18
C GLU A 43 10.33 -14.19 -19.83
N VAL A 44 9.93 -12.93 -19.65
CA VAL A 44 8.77 -12.34 -20.33
C VAL A 44 9.27 -11.68 -21.61
N VAL A 45 8.80 -12.15 -22.77
CA VAL A 45 9.19 -11.60 -24.07
C VAL A 45 8.66 -10.16 -24.21
N GLY A 46 9.55 -9.16 -24.09
CA GLY A 46 9.32 -7.80 -24.58
C GLY A 46 9.61 -6.60 -23.65
N ASP A 47 10.47 -6.71 -22.63
CA ASP A 47 10.86 -5.54 -21.81
C ASP A 47 12.08 -4.81 -22.43
N GLU A 48 11.84 -4.05 -23.50
CA GLU A 48 12.72 -2.93 -23.85
C GLU A 48 12.29 -1.71 -23.03
N SER A 49 13.25 -1.21 -22.26
CA SER A 49 13.19 -0.01 -21.45
C SER A 49 12.56 1.18 -22.20
N ASP A 50 11.58 1.84 -21.58
CA ASP A 50 11.55 3.29 -21.69
C ASP A 50 11.06 3.97 -20.40
N ALA A 51 11.97 4.75 -19.84
CA ALA A 51 11.80 5.56 -18.66
C ALA A 51 11.35 6.96 -19.09
N ALA A 52 10.06 7.19 -19.28
CA ALA A 52 9.45 8.52 -19.19
C ALA A 52 7.93 8.42 -19.31
N VAL A 53 7.24 9.05 -18.36
CA VAL A 53 5.78 9.24 -18.35
C VAL A 53 5.00 7.92 -18.30
N ALA A 54 4.86 7.39 -17.07
CA ALA A 54 3.91 6.34 -16.78
C ALA A 54 2.48 6.84 -17.08
N THR A 55 2.06 6.66 -18.33
CA THR A 55 0.65 6.55 -18.69
C THR A 55 0.26 5.15 -18.23
N PRO A 56 -0.54 4.98 -17.16
CA PRO A 56 -0.82 3.64 -16.67
C PRO A 56 -1.73 2.94 -17.69
N VAL A 57 -1.14 2.01 -18.45
CA VAL A 57 -1.89 0.86 -18.99
C VAL A 57 -2.62 0.27 -17.79
N ALA A 58 -3.94 0.18 -17.91
CA ALA A 58 -4.83 -0.22 -16.84
C ALA A 58 -4.52 -1.67 -16.41
N ALA A 59 -3.59 -1.83 -15.48
CA ALA A 59 -3.57 -2.97 -14.59
C ALA A 59 -4.92 -2.97 -13.87
N THR A 60 -5.76 -3.95 -14.18
CA THR A 60 -7.14 -4.07 -13.70
C THR A 60 -7.24 -4.42 -12.20
N GLY A 61 -6.17 -4.22 -11.44
CA GLY A 61 -6.09 -4.44 -9.99
C GLY A 61 -5.44 -3.26 -9.27
N VAL A 62 -5.77 -3.11 -7.99
CA VAL A 62 -5.09 -2.14 -7.11
C VAL A 62 -3.64 -2.60 -6.95
N SER A 63 -2.67 -1.74 -7.31
CA SER A 63 -1.26 -2.10 -7.20
C SER A 63 -0.84 -2.31 -5.74
N ASN A 64 0.12 -3.21 -5.50
CA ASN A 64 0.68 -3.44 -4.15
C ASN A 64 1.18 -2.14 -3.51
N ALA A 65 1.83 -1.29 -4.30
CA ALA A 65 2.27 0.03 -3.87
C ALA A 65 1.10 0.92 -3.40
N ALA A 66 -0.04 0.88 -4.09
CA ALA A 66 -1.23 1.63 -3.69
C ALA A 66 -1.86 1.09 -2.39
N LEU A 67 -1.83 -0.23 -2.16
CA LEU A 67 -2.28 -0.84 -0.89
C LEU A 67 -1.38 -0.42 0.28
N ILE A 68 -0.06 -0.51 0.10
CA ILE A 68 0.92 -0.08 1.11
C ILE A 68 0.75 1.41 1.40
N GLY A 69 0.70 2.25 0.36
CA GLY A 69 0.50 3.69 0.51
C GLY A 69 -0.80 4.03 1.24
N LEU A 70 -1.88 3.30 0.96
CA LEU A 70 -3.13 3.46 1.69
C LEU A 70 -3.02 3.03 3.16
N GLY A 71 -2.32 1.92 3.43
CA GLY A 71 -2.07 1.45 4.79
C GLY A 71 -1.27 2.47 5.60
N VAL A 72 -0.22 3.04 5.01
CA VAL A 72 0.62 4.08 5.65
C VAL A 72 -0.21 5.32 5.93
N ILE A 73 -0.93 5.84 4.93
CA ILE A 73 -1.76 7.04 5.09
C ILE A 73 -2.87 6.77 6.12
N GLY A 74 -3.56 5.64 6.04
CA GLY A 74 -4.56 5.23 7.02
C GLY A 74 -3.99 5.15 8.43
N GLY A 75 -2.77 4.61 8.58
CA GLY A 75 -2.03 4.60 9.84
C GLY A 75 -1.76 6.01 10.39
N ILE A 76 -1.42 6.98 9.53
CA ILE A 76 -1.26 8.38 9.92
C ILE A 76 -2.59 8.95 10.46
N PHE A 77 -3.72 8.69 9.79
CA PHE A 77 -5.03 9.14 10.29
C PHE A 77 -5.39 8.50 11.64
N VAL A 78 -5.06 7.23 11.86
CA VAL A 78 -5.23 6.57 13.16
C VAL A 78 -4.34 7.21 14.22
N LEU A 79 -3.08 7.49 13.90
CA LEU A 79 -2.16 8.21 14.80
C LEU A 79 -2.69 9.62 15.14
N TYR A 80 -3.30 10.32 14.19
CA TYR A 80 -3.93 11.61 14.44
C TYR A 80 -5.12 11.50 15.38
N THR A 81 -5.99 10.49 15.21
CA THR A 81 -7.08 10.21 16.15
C THR A 81 -6.54 10.04 17.57
N VAL A 82 -5.51 9.22 17.75
CA VAL A 82 -4.85 9.01 19.06
C VAL A 82 -4.26 10.32 19.58
N GLY A 83 -3.62 11.11 18.72
CA GLY A 83 -3.13 12.43 19.05
C GLY A 83 -4.24 13.33 19.60
N TRP A 84 -5.35 13.49 18.89
CA TRP A 84 -6.47 14.31 19.33
C TRP A 84 -7.08 13.85 20.65
N ILE A 85 -7.14 12.53 20.91
CA ILE A 85 -7.58 11.99 22.20
C ILE A 85 -6.64 12.45 23.32
N ILE A 86 -5.33 12.26 23.15
CA ILE A 86 -4.33 12.65 24.15
C ILE A 86 -4.29 14.18 24.33
N GLY A 87 -4.40 14.94 23.24
CA GLY A 87 -4.44 16.40 23.24
C GLY A 87 -5.67 16.93 23.98
N GLY A 88 -6.84 16.37 23.70
CA GLY A 88 -8.09 16.72 24.38
C GLY A 88 -8.04 16.47 25.89
N MET A 89 -7.38 15.39 26.33
CA MET A 89 -7.18 15.11 27.76
C MET A 89 -6.16 16.05 28.42
N ARG A 90 -5.18 16.58 27.68
CA ARG A 90 -4.16 17.50 28.21
C ARG A 90 -4.68 18.93 28.42
N LEU A 91 -5.66 19.37 27.63
CA LEU A 91 -6.22 20.73 27.67
C LEU A 91 -7.44 20.86 28.62
N GLN A 92 -7.41 20.20 29.78
CA GLN A 92 -8.48 20.33 30.77
C GLN A 92 -8.58 21.79 31.25
N PRO A 93 -9.77 22.43 31.17
CA PRO A 93 -9.92 23.81 31.60
C PRO A 93 -9.82 23.92 33.13
N ASP A 94 -8.74 24.55 33.61
CA ASP A 94 -8.57 24.90 35.02
C ASP A 94 -9.42 26.13 35.36
N GLY A 95 -10.66 25.95 35.84
CA GLY A 95 -11.43 27.07 36.37
C GLY A 95 -12.92 26.83 36.54
N GLU A 96 -13.42 27.08 37.75
CA GLU A 96 -14.81 26.93 38.21
C GLU A 96 -15.85 27.75 37.39
N LEU A 97 -15.41 28.78 36.65
CA LEU A 97 -16.23 29.55 35.71
C LEU A 97 -16.54 28.80 34.38
N LEU A 98 -15.89 27.66 34.14
CA LEU A 98 -16.03 26.84 32.92
C LEU A 98 -16.89 25.57 33.12
N ALA A 99 -17.50 25.37 34.29
CA ALA A 99 -18.37 24.22 34.55
C ALA A 99 -19.54 24.12 33.53
N ALA A 100 -20.00 25.25 32.98
CA ALA A 100 -21.01 25.31 31.92
C ALA A 100 -20.47 25.01 30.51
N GLY A 101 -19.14 25.02 30.32
CA GLY A 101 -18.44 24.77 29.05
C GLY A 101 -17.75 23.40 28.96
N THR A 102 -17.67 22.64 30.06
CA THR A 102 -17.01 21.32 30.13
C THR A 102 -17.63 20.32 29.15
N ILE A 103 -18.95 20.32 28.99
CA ILE A 103 -19.65 19.41 28.08
C ILE A 103 -19.34 19.76 26.62
N GLN A 104 -19.37 21.04 26.27
CA GLN A 104 -19.08 21.55 24.93
C GLN A 104 -17.62 21.26 24.56
N TYR A 105 -16.71 21.43 25.51
CA TYR A 105 -15.31 21.03 25.35
C TYR A 105 -15.16 19.53 25.11
N ALA A 106 -15.81 18.68 25.92
CA ALA A 106 -15.77 17.24 25.75
C ALA A 106 -16.31 16.81 24.38
N ILE A 107 -17.44 17.38 23.96
CA ILE A 107 -18.01 17.13 22.62
C ILE A 107 -17.02 17.53 21.54
N ALA A 108 -16.44 18.73 21.62
CA ALA A 108 -15.47 19.20 20.64
C ALA A 108 -14.22 18.30 20.59
N ALA A 109 -13.72 17.85 21.75
CA ALA A 109 -12.58 16.94 21.83
C ALA A 109 -12.88 15.58 21.16
N TRP A 110 -14.05 15.00 21.41
CA TRP A 110 -14.46 13.74 20.77
C TRP A 110 -14.71 13.90 19.27
N VAL A 111 -15.33 15.01 18.84
CA VAL A 111 -15.53 15.32 17.42
C VAL A 111 -14.18 15.50 16.71
N ALA A 112 -13.24 16.22 17.32
CA ALA A 112 -11.90 16.39 16.79
C ALA A 112 -11.15 15.06 16.70
N ALA A 113 -11.28 14.18 17.71
CA ALA A 113 -10.73 12.82 17.66
C ALA A 113 -11.36 11.96 16.56
N ALA A 114 -12.66 12.10 16.30
CA ALA A 114 -13.33 11.36 15.25
C ALA A 114 -13.05 11.93 13.84
N ALA A 115 -12.70 13.21 13.72
CA ALA A 115 -12.54 13.90 12.44
C ALA A 115 -11.54 13.23 11.48
N PRO A 116 -10.34 12.76 11.91
CA PRO A 116 -9.42 12.02 11.05
C PRO A 116 -10.04 10.77 10.44
N ALA A 117 -10.72 9.96 11.26
CA ALA A 117 -11.38 8.74 10.80
C ALA A 117 -12.53 9.03 9.83
N ILE A 118 -13.34 10.05 10.14
CA ILE A 118 -14.46 10.47 9.29
C ILE A 118 -13.93 10.99 7.95
N TRP A 119 -12.93 11.85 7.94
CA TRP A 119 -12.34 12.38 6.69
C TRP A 119 -11.81 11.27 5.80
N PHE A 120 -11.03 10.34 6.37
CA PHE A 120 -10.51 9.19 5.63
C PHE A 120 -11.66 8.37 5.01
N ALA A 121 -12.69 8.04 5.80
CA ALA A 121 -13.86 7.31 5.33
C ALA A 121 -14.63 8.08 4.24
N THR A 122 -14.81 9.40 4.41
CA THR A 122 -15.46 10.28 3.43
C THR A 122 -14.71 10.30 2.11
N VAL A 123 -13.39 10.53 2.13
CA VAL A 123 -12.58 10.52 0.90
C VAL A 123 -12.63 9.14 0.23
N MET A 124 -12.52 8.06 1.00
CA MET A 124 -12.61 6.69 0.50
C MET A 124 -13.96 6.39 -0.16
N TYR A 125 -15.05 6.85 0.44
CA TYR A 125 -16.40 6.67 -0.09
C TYR A 125 -16.63 7.49 -1.35
N LEU A 126 -16.28 8.79 -1.31
CA LEU A 126 -16.54 9.73 -2.40
C LEU A 126 -15.70 9.45 -3.64
N THR A 127 -14.49 8.91 -3.46
CA THR A 127 -13.57 8.63 -4.57
C THR A 127 -13.67 7.21 -5.12
N ARG A 128 -14.63 6.40 -4.64
CA ARG A 128 -14.84 5.01 -5.10
C ARG A 128 -15.05 4.88 -6.61
N ALA A 129 -15.72 5.85 -7.24
CA ALA A 129 -15.97 5.88 -8.69
C ALA A 129 -15.11 6.90 -9.44
N SER A 130 -14.15 7.52 -8.75
CA SER A 130 -13.31 8.60 -9.29
C SER A 130 -11.91 8.12 -9.68
N LYS A 131 -11.18 8.98 -10.38
CA LYS A 131 -9.77 8.76 -10.70
C LYS A 131 -8.95 8.60 -9.41
N THR A 132 -8.02 7.64 -9.41
CA THR A 132 -7.14 7.32 -8.26
C THR A 132 -6.40 8.55 -7.69
N TRP A 133 -5.98 9.50 -8.54
CA TRP A 133 -5.27 10.69 -8.07
C TRP A 133 -6.12 11.63 -7.19
N ILE A 134 -7.44 11.72 -7.44
CA ILE A 134 -8.35 12.55 -6.63
C ILE A 134 -8.40 12.05 -5.19
N ARG A 135 -8.37 10.71 -5.02
CA ARG A 135 -8.29 10.06 -3.71
C ARG A 135 -7.02 10.44 -2.97
N PHE A 136 -5.86 10.31 -3.62
CA PHE A 136 -4.59 10.65 -2.99
C PHE A 136 -4.49 12.14 -2.66
N ALA A 137 -4.95 13.02 -3.55
CA ALA A 137 -5.00 14.46 -3.28
C ALA A 137 -5.88 14.78 -2.07
N GLY A 138 -7.08 14.20 -1.97
CA GLY A 138 -7.98 14.40 -0.82
C GLY A 138 -7.42 13.85 0.49
N LEU A 139 -6.69 12.73 0.44
CA LEU A 139 -6.03 12.16 1.61
C LEU A 139 -4.85 13.01 2.07
N ILE A 140 -3.98 13.46 1.15
CA ILE A 140 -2.84 14.32 1.47
C ILE A 140 -3.33 15.66 2.05
N ALA A 141 -4.38 16.25 1.47
CA ALA A 141 -5.01 17.44 2.02
C ALA A 141 -5.50 17.21 3.45
N GLY A 142 -6.14 16.06 3.71
CA GLY A 142 -6.54 15.66 5.06
C GLY A 142 -5.37 15.51 6.02
N VAL A 143 -4.25 14.92 5.60
CA VAL A 143 -3.03 14.81 6.41
C VAL A 143 -2.52 16.18 6.84
N VAL A 144 -2.50 17.16 5.95
CA VAL A 144 -2.05 18.52 6.32
C VAL A 144 -3.07 19.23 7.23
N LEU A 145 -4.36 19.01 7.00
CA LEU A 145 -5.43 19.71 7.73
C LEU A 145 -5.66 19.18 9.15
N LEU A 146 -5.60 17.86 9.33
CA LEU A 146 -6.02 17.15 10.54
C LEU A 146 -4.87 16.84 11.50
N VAL A 147 -3.70 17.45 11.26
CA VAL A 147 -2.56 17.41 12.18
C VAL A 147 -3.04 17.76 13.59
N PRO A 148 -2.68 16.99 14.62
CA PRO A 148 -3.03 17.30 15.99
C PRO A 148 -2.20 18.49 16.49
N TRP A 149 -2.69 19.69 16.18
CA TRP A 149 -2.10 20.98 16.54
C TRP A 149 -1.74 21.14 18.02
N PRO A 150 -2.47 20.57 19.01
CA PRO A 150 -2.07 20.64 20.41
C PRO A 150 -0.62 20.23 20.68
N PHE A 151 -0.09 19.20 20.01
CA PHE A 151 1.32 18.80 20.16
C PHE A 151 2.27 19.66 19.35
N VAL A 152 1.83 20.10 18.17
CA VAL A 152 2.64 20.97 17.31
C VAL A 152 2.95 22.25 18.07
N VAL A 153 1.93 22.90 18.63
CA VAL A 153 2.10 24.16 19.37
C VAL A 153 2.79 23.93 20.72
N GLY A 154 2.41 22.88 21.45
CA GLY A 154 2.96 22.59 22.78
C GLY A 154 4.43 22.14 22.78
N GLY A 155 4.94 21.58 21.68
CA GLY A 155 6.32 21.10 21.56
C GLY A 155 7.35 22.15 21.12
N ILE A 156 6.91 23.30 20.59
CA ILE A 156 7.80 24.36 20.09
C ILE A 156 8.31 25.27 21.24
N GLY A 157 7.69 25.19 22.42
CA GLY A 157 8.00 26.04 23.58
C GLY A 157 8.83 25.39 24.69
N ALA A 158 9.39 24.19 24.47
CA ALA A 158 10.23 23.46 25.43
C ALA A 158 11.72 23.55 25.08
#